data_AF-A0A1W1YQC8-F1
#
_entry.id   AF-A0A1W1YQC8-F1
#
_cell.length_a   1.000
_cell.length_b   1.000
_cell.length_c   1.000
_cell.angle_alpha   90.00
_cell.angle_beta   90.00
_cell.angle_gamma   90.00
#
_symmetry.space_group_name_H-M   'P 1'
#
loop_
_entity.id
_entity.type
_entity.pdbx_description
1 polymer ?
#
loop_
_entity_poly.entity_id
_entity_poly.type
_entity_poly.pdbx_seq_one_letter_code
_entity_poly.pdbx_strand_id
1 'polypeptide(L)'
;MGGRPSNLIDMTKGHRTNEEKEYRKAVEQSLYTGESFEESAQVKKSKIAHAEFKRLERLYAKIAYVDALDQQIINRYCLEVANTYRLQNTLSRLNGDLTKDLEFEDRLRIYDLINKTMAAMNKNKELLLKYEDRLFLNPSGRIRAIPKTPPKEETASGMAAFLQKRAEAK
;
A
#
# COMPACT_ATOMS: atom_id res chain seq x y z
N MET A 1 -14.86 -12.67 6.80
CA MET A 1 -15.64 -11.42 6.79
C MET A 1 -14.68 -10.25 7.02
N GLY A 2 -13.99 -9.79 5.98
CA GLY A 2 -13.22 -8.54 6.07
C GLY A 2 -14.17 -7.38 5.85
N GLY A 3 -14.59 -6.71 6.91
CA GLY A 3 -15.46 -5.52 6.82
C GLY A 3 -14.86 -4.49 5.86
N ARG A 4 -15.72 -3.81 5.09
CA ARG A 4 -15.31 -2.69 4.24
C ARG A 4 -14.50 -1.71 5.13
N PRO A 5 -13.29 -1.31 4.75
CA PRO A 5 -12.56 -0.30 5.51
C PRO A 5 -13.45 0.94 5.62
N SER A 6 -13.65 1.42 6.85
CA SER A 6 -14.42 2.64 7.10
C SER A 6 -13.68 3.80 6.46
N ASN A 7 -14.37 4.62 5.67
CA ASN A 7 -13.75 5.83 5.12
C ASN A 7 -13.36 6.76 6.29
N LEU A 8 -12.33 7.58 6.09
CA LEU A 8 -11.96 8.66 7.01
C LEU A 8 -13.16 9.56 7.33
N ILE A 9 -13.15 10.23 8.47
CA ILE A 9 -14.27 11.08 8.90
C ILE A 9 -14.57 12.16 7.87
N ASP A 10 -13.54 12.74 7.27
CA ASP A 10 -13.65 13.72 6.18
C ASP A 10 -14.30 13.16 4.91
N MET A 11 -14.28 11.85 4.76
CA MET A 11 -14.80 11.13 3.59
C MET A 11 -16.15 10.47 3.85
N THR A 12 -16.66 10.47 5.09
CA THR A 12 -17.93 9.84 5.43
C THR A 12 -19.07 10.85 5.41
N LYS A 13 -20.05 10.63 4.53
CA LYS A 13 -21.29 11.42 4.49
C LYS A 13 -22.22 11.00 5.64
N GLY A 14 -22.80 11.98 6.34
CA GLY A 14 -23.81 11.75 7.36
C GLY A 14 -24.15 13.01 8.17
N HIS A 15 -25.30 13.00 8.83
CA HIS A 15 -25.63 13.99 9.86
C HIS A 15 -24.85 13.65 11.13
N ARG A 16 -23.62 14.16 11.20
CA ARG A 16 -22.81 14.14 12.42
C ARG A 16 -22.71 15.55 12.96
N THR A 17 -22.73 15.68 14.27
CA THR A 17 -22.49 16.98 14.92
C THR A 17 -21.06 17.44 14.65
N ASN A 18 -20.80 18.74 14.81
CA ASN A 18 -19.43 19.26 14.66
C ASN A 18 -18.49 18.62 15.69
N GLU A 19 -18.96 18.43 16.92
CA GLU A 19 -18.23 17.76 18.00
C GLU A 19 -17.84 16.31 17.62
N GLU A 20 -18.75 15.54 17.01
CA GLU A 20 -18.46 14.17 16.56
C GLU A 20 -17.43 14.13 15.43
N LYS A 21 -17.42 15.13 14.54
CA LYS A 21 -16.44 15.23 13.46
C LYS A 21 -15.06 15.59 14.02
N GLU A 22 -15.00 16.57 14.91
CA GLU A 22 -13.75 16.99 15.56
C GLU A 22 -13.15 15.87 16.40
N TYR A 23 -13.96 15.19 17.21
CA TYR A 23 -13.52 14.03 17.98
C TYR A 23 -12.94 12.94 17.09
N ARG A 24 -13.64 12.57 16.01
CA ARG A 24 -13.12 11.55 15.08
C ARG A 24 -11.90 12.01 14.30
N LYS A 25 -11.80 13.28 13.91
CA LYS A 25 -10.58 13.84 13.31
C LYS A 25 -9.41 13.72 14.27
N ALA A 26 -9.60 14.11 15.53
CA ALA A 26 -8.57 14.03 16.55
C ALA A 26 -8.14 12.57 16.80
N VAL A 27 -9.09 11.63 16.83
CA VAL A 27 -8.81 10.19 16.95
C VAL A 27 -8.11 9.63 15.70
N GLU A 28 -8.54 10.02 14.49
CA GLU A 28 -7.88 9.58 13.25
C GLU A 28 -6.45 10.14 13.17
N GLN A 29 -6.25 11.40 13.57
CA GLN A 29 -4.93 12.03 13.64
C GLN A 29 -4.03 11.36 14.68
N SER A 30 -4.58 10.92 15.82
CA SER A 30 -3.80 10.28 16.89
C SER A 30 -3.35 8.85 16.56
N LEU A 31 -3.93 8.23 15.53
CA LEU A 31 -3.47 6.94 15.01
C LEU A 31 -2.19 7.05 14.18
N TYR A 32 -1.84 8.25 13.73
CA TYR A 32 -0.58 8.50 13.03
C TYR A 32 0.52 8.83 14.03
N THR A 33 1.65 8.17 13.87
CA THR A 33 2.86 8.43 14.67
C THR A 33 3.54 9.72 14.26
N GLY A 34 3.34 10.16 13.00
CA GLY A 34 4.07 11.28 12.40
C GLY A 34 5.55 10.97 12.12
N GLU A 35 5.99 9.74 12.39
CA GLU A 35 7.35 9.28 12.15
C GLU A 35 7.49 8.70 10.74
N SER A 36 8.66 8.88 10.14
CA SER A 36 9.00 8.27 8.86
C SER A 36 9.37 6.79 9.05
N PHE A 37 8.96 5.94 8.10
CA PHE A 37 9.36 4.53 8.12
C PHE A 37 10.84 4.32 7.78
N GLU A 38 11.46 3.32 8.41
CA GLU A 38 12.87 3.02 8.23
C GLU A 38 13.17 1.72 7.49
N GLU A 39 14.35 1.67 6.87
CA GLU A 39 14.83 0.49 6.18
C GLU A 39 15.46 -0.54 7.15
N SER A 40 14.96 -1.77 7.11
CA SER A 40 15.49 -2.88 7.90
C SER A 40 16.85 -3.37 7.41
N ALA A 41 17.62 -4.00 8.30
CA ALA A 41 18.93 -4.56 7.96
C ALA A 41 18.88 -5.62 6.84
N GLN A 42 17.77 -6.36 6.72
CA GLN A 42 17.62 -7.37 5.65
C GLN A 42 17.44 -6.72 4.28
N VAL A 43 16.66 -5.64 4.21
CA VAL A 43 16.45 -4.88 2.98
C VAL A 43 17.75 -4.22 2.53
N LYS A 44 18.50 -3.61 3.46
CA LYS A 44 19.83 -3.01 3.19
C LYS A 44 20.83 -3.98 2.56
N LYS A 45 20.79 -5.27 2.96
CA LYS A 45 21.67 -6.31 2.42
C LYS A 45 21.34 -6.71 0.98
N SER A 46 20.10 -6.51 0.54
CA SER A 46 19.65 -6.87 -0.80
C SER A 46 19.65 -5.63 -1.70
N LYS A 47 20.52 -5.61 -2.71
CA LYS A 47 20.61 -4.48 -3.67
C LYS A 47 19.26 -4.15 -4.32
N ILE A 48 18.47 -5.18 -4.65
CA ILE A 48 17.16 -5.02 -5.28
C ILE A 48 16.15 -4.47 -4.27
N ALA A 49 16.10 -5.03 -3.07
CA ALA A 49 15.16 -4.59 -2.05
C ALA A 49 15.47 -3.16 -1.58
N HIS A 50 16.75 -2.82 -1.41
CA HIS A 50 17.21 -1.48 -1.07
C HIS A 50 16.80 -0.44 -2.12
N ALA A 51 17.03 -0.73 -3.40
CA ALA A 51 16.64 0.15 -4.48
C ALA A 51 15.12 0.38 -4.50
N GLU A 52 14.33 -0.67 -4.24
CA GLU A 52 12.88 -0.59 -4.16
C GLU A 52 12.42 0.23 -2.95
N PHE A 53 13.05 0.04 -1.78
CA PHE A 53 12.78 0.86 -0.60
C PHE A 53 13.03 2.34 -0.87
N LYS A 54 14.16 2.68 -1.50
CA LYS A 54 14.48 4.06 -1.88
C LYS A 54 13.52 4.64 -2.92
N ARG A 55 12.95 3.82 -3.79
CA ARG A 55 11.86 4.22 -4.69
C ARG A 55 10.61 4.58 -3.88
N LEU A 56 10.22 3.72 -2.94
CA LEU A 56 9.04 3.94 -2.09
C LEU A 56 9.17 5.15 -1.18
N GLU A 57 10.32 5.34 -0.54
CA GLU A 57 10.66 6.53 0.27
C GLU A 57 10.39 7.84 -0.48
N ARG A 58 10.81 7.92 -1.75
CA ARG A 58 10.57 9.09 -2.61
C ARG A 58 9.10 9.27 -2.98
N LEU A 59 8.37 8.17 -3.20
CA LEU A 59 6.96 8.22 -3.60
C LEU A 59 6.06 8.61 -2.42
N TYR A 60 6.33 8.08 -1.23
CA TYR A 60 5.55 8.37 -0.03
C TYR A 60 5.85 9.72 0.61
N ALA A 61 6.95 10.39 0.24
CA ALA A 61 7.21 11.76 0.67
C ALA A 61 6.07 12.75 0.34
N LYS A 62 5.15 12.40 -0.56
CA LYS A 62 4.01 13.21 -0.99
C LYS A 62 2.65 12.64 -0.55
N ILE A 63 2.62 11.55 0.23
CA ILE A 63 1.40 10.83 0.60
C ILE A 63 1.32 10.78 2.13
N ALA A 64 0.33 11.45 2.71
CA ALA A 64 0.16 11.58 4.17
C ALA A 64 -0.32 10.30 4.89
N TYR A 65 -0.57 9.21 4.16
CA TYR A 65 -1.19 7.99 4.69
C TYR A 65 -0.21 6.89 5.08
N VAL A 66 1.09 7.09 4.84
CA VAL A 66 2.12 6.08 5.12
C VAL A 66 3.07 6.62 6.17
N ASP A 67 3.18 5.92 7.29
CA ASP A 67 4.00 6.31 8.43
C ASP A 67 4.87 5.14 8.95
N ALA A 68 5.54 5.35 10.09
CA ALA A 68 6.40 4.33 10.70
C ALA A 68 5.67 3.01 11.05
N LEU A 69 4.35 3.01 11.27
CA LEU A 69 3.60 1.79 11.54
C LEU A 69 3.55 0.87 10.31
N ASP A 70 3.60 1.44 9.11
CA ASP A 70 3.65 0.70 7.85
C ASP A 70 5.06 0.17 7.51
N GLN A 71 6.08 0.53 8.30
CA GLN A 71 7.47 0.14 8.05
C GLN A 71 7.62 -1.36 7.80
N GLN A 72 6.97 -2.20 8.60
CA GLN A 72 7.13 -3.65 8.48
C GLN A 72 6.56 -4.18 7.16
N ILE A 73 5.42 -3.67 6.71
CA ILE A 73 4.80 -4.10 5.44
C ILE A 73 5.57 -3.57 4.23
N ILE A 74 6.12 -2.34 4.31
CA ILE A 74 7.00 -1.77 3.28
C ILE A 74 8.27 -2.62 3.12
N ASN A 75 8.93 -2.94 4.23
CA ASN A 75 10.14 -3.77 4.21
C ASN A 75 9.86 -5.16 3.65
N ARG A 76 8.76 -5.80 4.04
CA ARG A 76 8.34 -7.09 3.49
C ARG A 76 8.08 -7.02 1.98
N TYR A 77 7.38 -5.98 1.52
CA TYR A 77 7.16 -5.76 0.09
C TYR A 77 8.48 -5.69 -0.68
N CYS A 78 9.45 -4.90 -0.20
CA CYS A 78 10.76 -4.76 -0.85
C CYS A 78 11.51 -6.10 -0.94
N LEU A 79 11.45 -6.92 0.12
CA LEU A 79 12.04 -8.26 0.13
C LEU A 79 11.33 -9.20 -0.85
N GLU A 80 10.00 -9.17 -0.92
CA GLU A 80 9.24 -10.02 -1.84
C GLU A 80 9.47 -9.61 -3.30
N VAL A 81 9.66 -8.32 -3.60
CA VAL A 81 10.10 -7.86 -4.93
C VAL A 81 11.46 -8.48 -5.27
N ALA A 82 12.44 -8.40 -4.38
CA ALA A 82 13.75 -9.03 -4.59
C ALA A 82 13.64 -10.56 -4.77
N ASN A 83 12.74 -11.21 -4.04
CA ASN A 83 12.47 -12.64 -4.19
C ASN A 83 11.88 -12.97 -5.58
N THR A 84 11.02 -12.12 -6.15
CA THR A 84 10.53 -12.29 -7.53
C THR A 84 11.67 -12.35 -8.53
N TYR A 85 12.61 -11.40 -8.46
CA TYR A 85 13.78 -11.39 -9.34
C TYR A 85 14.64 -12.65 -9.16
N ARG A 86 14.83 -13.12 -7.92
CA ARG A 86 15.56 -14.36 -7.63
C ARG A 86 14.88 -15.59 -8.25
N LEU A 87 13.56 -15.70 -8.12
CA LEU A 87 12.78 -16.80 -8.69
C LEU A 87 12.78 -16.76 -10.22
N GLN A 88 12.69 -15.57 -10.83
CA GLN A 88 12.79 -15.38 -12.29
C GLN A 88 14.16 -15.83 -12.81
N ASN A 89 15.24 -15.41 -12.15
CA ASN A 89 16.60 -15.82 -12.52
C ASN A 89 16.80 -17.34 -12.37
N THR A 90 16.23 -17.93 -11.32
CA THR A 90 16.27 -19.39 -11.11
C THR A 90 15.54 -20.12 -12.23
N LEU A 91 14.32 -19.68 -12.57
CA LEU A 91 13.54 -20.24 -13.66
C LEU A 91 14.25 -20.13 -15.02
N SER A 92 14.87 -18.98 -15.29
CA SER A 92 15.66 -18.78 -16.51
C SER A 92 16.86 -19.73 -16.60
N ARG A 93 17.56 -19.97 -15.48
CA ARG A 93 18.67 -20.94 -15.42
C ARG A 93 18.18 -22.37 -15.67
N LEU A 94 17.12 -22.79 -14.99
CA LEU A 94 16.55 -24.14 -15.15
C LEU A 94 16.07 -24.37 -16.59
N ASN A 95 15.43 -23.37 -17.22
CA ASN A 95 15.05 -23.45 -18.63
C ASN A 95 16.27 -23.50 -19.55
N GLY A 96 17.34 -22.80 -19.21
CA GLY A 96 18.62 -22.89 -19.93
C GLY A 96 19.28 -24.26 -19.78
N ASP A 97 19.16 -24.91 -18.62
CA ASP A 97 19.69 -26.26 -18.41
C ASP A 97 18.93 -27.31 -19.24
N LEU A 98 17.63 -27.12 -19.49
CA LEU A 98 16.83 -28.02 -20.36
C LEU A 98 17.32 -28.08 -21.81
N THR A 99 18.10 -27.12 -22.29
CA THR A 99 18.64 -27.13 -23.65
C THR A 99 19.92 -27.95 -23.78
N LYS A 100 20.50 -28.37 -22.66
CA LYS A 100 21.69 -29.21 -22.64
C LYS A 100 21.33 -30.66 -22.96
N ASP A 101 22.34 -31.39 -23.43
CA ASP A 101 22.22 -32.83 -23.53
C ASP A 101 22.22 -33.41 -22.11
N LEU A 102 21.08 -33.97 -21.72
CA LEU A 102 20.79 -34.40 -20.37
C LEU A 102 20.14 -35.78 -20.44
N GLU A 103 20.53 -36.63 -19.50
CA GLU A 103 19.84 -37.89 -19.26
C GLU A 103 18.37 -37.66 -18.92
N PHE A 104 17.53 -38.63 -19.27
CA PHE A 104 16.09 -38.55 -19.08
C PHE A 104 15.70 -38.24 -17.63
N GLU A 105 16.36 -38.87 -16.66
CA GLU A 105 16.11 -38.64 -15.23
C GLU A 105 16.40 -37.19 -14.80
N ASP A 106 17.51 -36.62 -15.27
CA ASP A 106 17.89 -35.25 -14.91
C ASP A 106 16.96 -34.23 -15.57
N ARG A 107 16.53 -34.50 -16.81
CA ARG A 107 15.49 -33.71 -17.47
C ARG A 107 14.18 -33.70 -16.67
N LEU A 108 13.72 -34.86 -16.17
CA LEU A 108 12.54 -34.95 -15.33
C LEU A 108 12.70 -34.17 -14.00
N ARG A 109 13.86 -34.26 -13.35
CA ARG A 109 14.15 -33.49 -12.13
C ARG A 109 14.07 -31.99 -12.37
N ILE A 110 14.61 -31.50 -13.49
CA ILE A 110 14.56 -30.09 -13.85
C ILE A 110 13.11 -29.64 -14.09
N TYR A 111 12.28 -30.45 -14.77
CA TYR A 111 10.85 -30.13 -14.93
C TYR A 111 10.12 -30.00 -13.59
N ASP A 112 10.38 -30.90 -12.64
CA ASP A 112 9.80 -30.80 -11.29
C ASP A 112 10.26 -29.53 -10.55
N LEU A 113 11.55 -29.19 -10.62
CA LEU A 113 12.09 -27.96 -10.05
C LEU A 113 11.49 -26.69 -10.69
N ILE A 114 11.27 -26.70 -12.01
CA ILE A 114 10.58 -25.62 -12.72
C ILE A 114 9.16 -25.46 -12.18
N ASN A 115 8.39 -26.55 -12.10
CA ASN A 115 7.03 -26.52 -11.58
C ASN A 115 6.95 -25.99 -10.15
N LYS A 116 7.87 -26.44 -9.28
CA LYS A 116 7.98 -25.93 -7.89
C LYS A 116 8.34 -24.44 -7.85
N THR A 117 9.28 -24.01 -8.70
CA THR A 117 9.69 -22.60 -8.79
C THR A 117 8.54 -21.73 -9.29
N MET A 118 7.78 -22.18 -10.29
CA MET A 118 6.60 -21.49 -10.79
C MET A 118 5.50 -21.40 -9.73
N ALA A 119 5.25 -22.47 -8.98
CA ALA A 119 4.29 -22.46 -7.88
C ALA A 119 4.69 -21.46 -6.78
N ALA A 120 5.98 -21.43 -6.41
CA ALA A 120 6.50 -20.44 -5.46
C ALA A 120 6.37 -19.01 -5.99
N MET A 121 6.64 -18.79 -7.29
CA MET A 121 6.48 -17.49 -7.94
C MET A 121 5.02 -17.01 -7.92
N ASN A 122 4.06 -17.89 -8.17
CA ASN A 122 2.64 -17.52 -8.13
C ASN A 122 2.22 -17.09 -6.71
N LYS A 123 2.66 -17.82 -5.67
CA LYS A 123 2.42 -17.42 -4.27
C LYS A 123 3.06 -16.07 -3.94
N ASN A 124 4.28 -15.82 -4.39
CA ASN A 124 4.97 -14.55 -4.21
C ASN A 124 4.22 -13.39 -4.90
N LYS A 125 3.70 -13.60 -6.11
CA LYS A 125 2.85 -12.61 -6.81
C LYS A 125 1.56 -12.30 -6.05
N GLU A 126 0.88 -13.31 -5.50
CA GLU A 126 -0.32 -13.10 -4.68
C GLU A 126 -0.03 -12.28 -3.41
N LEU A 127 1.13 -12.51 -2.78
CA LEU A 127 1.57 -11.73 -1.63
C LEU A 127 1.87 -10.28 -2.01
N LEU A 128 2.55 -10.07 -3.14
CA LEU A 128 2.82 -8.72 -3.65
C LEU A 128 1.54 -7.96 -3.92
N LEU A 129 0.55 -8.55 -4.59
CA LEU A 129 -0.74 -7.90 -4.83
C LEU A 129 -1.43 -7.47 -3.53
N LYS A 130 -1.39 -8.32 -2.48
CA LYS A 130 -1.95 -8.00 -1.16
C LYS A 130 -1.21 -6.84 -0.48
N TYR A 131 0.11 -6.76 -0.63
CA TYR A 131 0.88 -5.64 -0.13
C TYR A 131 0.62 -4.37 -0.93
N GLU A 132 0.55 -4.45 -2.25
CA GLU A 132 0.27 -3.31 -3.13
C GLU A 132 -1.11 -2.68 -2.87
N ASP A 133 -2.11 -3.51 -2.59
CA ASP A 133 -3.44 -3.07 -2.16
C ASP A 133 -3.39 -2.25 -0.85
N ARG A 134 -2.59 -2.70 0.12
CA ARG A 134 -2.47 -2.04 1.44
C ARG A 134 -1.59 -0.81 1.43
N LEU A 135 -0.57 -0.82 0.58
CA LEU A 135 0.44 0.23 0.46
C LEU A 135 0.06 1.33 -0.55
N PHE A 136 -1.16 1.30 -1.10
CA PHE A 136 -1.60 2.28 -2.11
C PHE A 136 -0.72 2.31 -3.38
N LEU A 137 -0.08 1.20 -3.70
CA LEU A 137 0.76 1.09 -4.90
C LEU A 137 -0.07 0.87 -6.15
N ASN A 138 -1.30 0.36 -6.00
CA ASN A 138 -2.22 0.20 -7.11
C ASN A 138 -3.17 1.40 -7.28
N PRO A 139 -3.54 1.76 -8.54
CA PRO A 139 -4.48 2.86 -8.80
C PRO A 139 -5.83 2.68 -8.10
N SER A 140 -6.36 1.46 -8.06
CA SER A 140 -7.66 1.16 -7.44
C SER A 140 -7.68 1.43 -5.93
N GLY A 141 -6.63 1.05 -5.21
CA GLY A 141 -6.46 1.32 -3.78
C GLY A 141 -6.35 2.82 -3.52
N ARG A 142 -5.60 3.54 -4.37
CA ARG A 142 -5.55 5.01 -4.32
C ARG A 142 -6.91 5.66 -4.54
N ILE A 143 -7.65 5.28 -5.59
CA ILE A 143 -8.98 5.84 -5.89
C ILE A 143 -9.97 5.57 -4.76
N ARG A 144 -9.90 4.40 -4.11
CA ARG A 144 -10.72 4.09 -2.93
C ARG A 144 -10.41 5.02 -1.74
N ALA A 145 -9.19 5.51 -1.65
CA ALA A 145 -8.73 6.47 -0.65
C ALA A 145 -8.97 7.94 -1.03
N ILE A 146 -9.42 8.23 -2.26
CA ILE A 146 -9.74 9.61 -2.70
C ILE A 146 -11.16 9.99 -2.20
N PRO A 147 -11.34 11.19 -1.62
CA PRO A 147 -12.65 11.69 -1.22
C PRO A 147 -13.60 11.73 -2.42
N LYS A 148 -14.74 11.04 -2.33
CA LYS A 148 -15.72 10.91 -3.43
C LYS A 148 -16.50 12.18 -3.72
N THR A 149 -16.35 13.21 -2.90
CA THR A 149 -16.95 14.51 -3.12
C THR A 149 -15.92 15.59 -2.88
N PRO A 150 -15.89 16.64 -3.72
CA PRO A 150 -15.05 17.80 -3.46
C PRO A 150 -15.37 18.39 -2.09
N PRO A 151 -14.38 18.99 -1.41
CA PRO A 151 -14.63 19.73 -0.18
C PRO A 151 -15.72 20.77 -0.47
N LYS A 152 -16.80 20.74 0.30
CA LYS A 152 -17.79 21.81 0.23
C LYS A 152 -17.11 23.07 0.76
N GLU A 153 -17.18 24.17 0.02
CA GLU A 153 -16.97 25.49 0.61
C GLU A 153 -17.83 25.55 1.87
N GLU A 154 -17.23 25.96 2.99
CA GLU A 154 -17.94 26.25 4.23
C GLU A 154 -18.85 27.45 3.97
N THR A 155 -19.96 27.22 3.26
CA THR A 155 -21.06 28.17 3.28
C THR A 155 -21.53 28.19 4.73
N ALA A 156 -21.46 29.38 5.32
CA ALA A 156 -21.91 29.64 6.67
C ALA A 156 -23.21 28.86 6.90
N SER A 157 -23.28 28.09 7.98
CA SER A 157 -24.48 27.30 8.29
C SER A 157 -25.71 28.21 8.15
N GLY A 158 -26.87 27.66 7.77
CA GLY A 158 -28.08 28.49 7.56
C GLY A 158 -28.37 29.45 8.73
N MET A 159 -27.97 29.07 9.95
CA MET A 159 -28.00 29.93 11.14
C MET A 159 -26.91 31.02 11.15
N ALA A 160 -25.66 30.71 10.80
CA ALA A 160 -24.58 31.70 10.71
C ALA A 160 -24.86 32.75 9.62
N ALA A 161 -25.36 32.34 8.45
CA ALA A 161 -25.80 33.27 7.40
C ALA A 161 -27.01 34.11 7.85
N PHE A 162 -27.93 33.54 8.64
CA PHE A 162 -29.06 34.26 9.21
C PHE A 162 -28.64 35.29 10.27
N LEU A 163 -27.69 34.93 11.14
CA LEU A 163 -27.16 35.83 12.16
C LEU A 163 -26.36 36.99 11.55
N GLN A 164 -25.58 36.75 10.49
CA GLN A 164 -24.93 37.81 9.73
C GLN A 164 -25.94 38.78 9.10
N LYS A 165 -26.97 38.26 8.40
CA LYS A 165 -28.04 39.10 7.84
C LYS A 165 -28.78 39.93 8.90
N ARG A 166 -28.92 39.40 10.12
CA ARG A 166 -29.57 40.12 11.21
C ARG A 166 -28.66 41.16 11.86
N ALA A 167 -27.35 40.95 11.86
CA ALA A 167 -26.36 41.91 12.32
C ALA A 167 -26.18 43.07 11.33
N GLU A 168 -26.29 42.81 10.02
CA GLU A 168 -26.26 43.82 8.96
C GLU A 168 -27.55 44.66 8.85
N ALA A 169 -28.66 44.19 9.44
CA ALA A 169 -29.95 44.88 9.44
C ALA A 169 -30.18 45.80 10.66
N LYS A 170 -29.15 46.02 11.49
CA LYS A 170 -29.14 46.99 12.60
C LYS A 170 -28.23 48.16 12.26
#